data_AF-A0A523A9X7-F1
#
_entry.id   AF-A0A523A9X7-F1
#
_cell.length_a   1.000
_cell.length_b   1.000
_cell.length_c   1.000
_cell.angle_alpha   90.00
_cell.angle_beta   90.00
_cell.angle_gamma   90.00
#
_symmetry.space_group_name_H-M   'P 1'
#
loop_
_entity.id
_entity.type
_entity.pdbx_description
1 polymer ?
#
loop_
_entity_poly.entity_id
_entity_poly.type
_entity_poly.pdbx_seq_one_letter_code
_entity_poly.pdbx_strand_id
1 'polypeptide(L)' 'MLWVEKYRPKDISEVVADKETIARVMEWAKKWQKGTWKPLLLAGPPGVGKTSLALA' A
#
# COMPACT_ATOMS: atom_id res chain seq x y z
N MET A 1 -15.95 -11.75 -14.19
CA MET A 1 -15.03 -10.85 -13.44
C MET A 1 -13.76 -11.63 -13.14
N LEU A 2 -12.58 -11.03 -13.35
CA LEU A 2 -11.30 -11.69 -13.06
C LEU A 2 -11.11 -11.84 -11.56
N TRP A 3 -10.50 -12.95 -11.10
CA TRP A 3 -10.26 -13.20 -9.67
C TRP A 3 -9.38 -12.12 -9.05
N VAL A 4 -8.40 -11.62 -9.81
CA VAL A 4 -7.50 -10.55 -9.38
C VAL A 4 -8.22 -9.25 -9.02
N GLU A 5 -9.36 -8.95 -9.66
CA GLU A 5 -10.17 -7.77 -9.33
C GLU A 5 -11.15 -8.09 -8.19
N LYS A 6 -11.72 -9.30 -8.19
CA LYS A 6 -12.66 -9.75 -7.15
C LYS A 6 -12.03 -9.75 -5.76
N TYR A 7 -10.76 -10.13 -5.66
CA TYR A 7 -10.01 -10.25 -4.40
C TYR A 7 -8.92 -9.18 -4.25
N ARG A 8 -8.96 -8.08 -5.02
CA ARG A 8 -8.04 -6.97 -4.80
C ARG A 8 -8.29 -6.40 -3.39
N PRO A 9 -7.24 -6.19 -2.58
CA PRO A 9 -7.35 -5.53 -1.28
C PRO A 9 -8.04 -4.17 -1.42
N LYS A 10 -9.02 -3.90 -0.55
CA LYS A 10 -9.73 -2.62 -0.48
C LYS A 10 -9.27 -1.74 0.68
N ASP A 11 -8.73 -2.38 1.70
CA ASP A 11 -8.20 -1.74 2.90
C ASP A 11 -6.76 -2.22 3.15
N ILE A 12 -5.93 -1.36 3.75
CA ILE A 12 -4.55 -1.68 4.12
C ILE A 12 -4.42 -2.97 4.95
N SER A 13 -5.46 -3.35 5.72
CA SER A 13 -5.51 -4.57 6.52
C SER A 13 -5.63 -5.85 5.70
N GLU A 14 -6.11 -5.76 4.46
CA GLU A 14 -6.25 -6.87 3.52
C GLU A 14 -4.97 -7.07 2.67
N VAL A 15 -4.03 -6.11 2.72
CA VAL A 15 -2.79 -6.19 1.95
C VAL A 15 -1.85 -7.22 2.57
N VAL A 16 -1.47 -8.21 1.76
CA VAL A 16 -0.48 -9.22 2.13
C VAL A 16 0.93 -8.67 1.84
N ALA A 17 1.60 -8.16 2.87
CA ALA A 17 2.97 -7.67 2.82
C ALA A 17 3.67 -7.82 4.18
N ASP A 18 4.97 -7.55 4.23
CA ASP A 18 5.74 -7.55 5.48
C ASP A 18 5.16 -6.53 6.47
N LYS A 19 5.10 -6.89 7.75
CA LYS A 19 4.56 -6.01 8.81
C LYS A 19 5.32 -4.68 8.88
N GLU A 20 6.63 -4.70 8.65
CA GLU A 20 7.46 -3.51 8.61
C GLU A 20 7.09 -2.58 7.44
N THR A 21 6.88 -3.15 6.25
CA THR A 21 6.44 -2.41 5.07
C THR A 21 5.11 -1.71 5.32
N ILE A 22 4.12 -2.43 5.85
CA ILE A 22 2.80 -1.87 6.20
C ILE A 22 2.95 -0.75 7.24
N ALA A 23 3.74 -0.98 8.29
CA ALA A 23 3.96 0.02 9.33
C ALA A 23 4.59 1.31 8.78
N ARG A 24 5.57 1.19 7.88
CA ARG A 24 6.26 2.33 7.25
C ARG A 24 5.32 3.14 6.34
N VAL A 25 4.48 2.46 5.55
CA VAL A 25 3.47 3.15 4.71
C VAL A 25 2.45 3.87 5.58
N MET A 26 1.96 3.23 6.65
CA MET A 26 1.00 3.84 7.57
C MET A 26 1.59 5.04 8.32
N GLU A 27 2.85 4.96 8.75
CA GLU A 27 3.55 6.08 9.37
C GLU A 27 3.73 7.23 8.38
N TRP A 28 4.12 6.94 7.14
CA TRP A 28 4.21 7.93 6.08
C TRP A 28 2.86 8.61 5.82
N ALA A 29 1.76 7.85 5.70
CA ALA A 29 0.42 8.39 5.47
C ALA A 29 -0.02 9.33 6.61
N LYS A 30 0.24 8.94 7.86
CA LYS A 30 -0.02 9.80 9.04
C LYS A 30 0.80 11.09 9.00
N LYS A 31 2.08 11.03 8.61
CA LYS A 31 2.94 12.23 8.46
C LYS A 31 2.47 13.13 7.32
N TRP A 32 2.00 12.54 6.23
CA TRP A 32 1.45 13.26 5.08
C TRP A 32 0.21 14.07 5.46
N GLN A 33 -0.73 13.46 6.18
CA GLN A 33 -1.92 14.15 6.71
C GLN A 33 -1.58 15.30 7.66
N LYS A 34 -0.48 15.18 8.41
CA LYS A 34 0.02 16.23 9.31
C LYS A 34 0.79 17.35 8.60
N GLY A 35 0.88 17.34 7.26
CA GLY A 35 1.52 18.40 6.47
C GLY A 35 2.97 18.10 6.04
N THR A 36 3.47 16.88 6.24
CA THR A 36 4.80 16.49 5.73
C THR A 36 4.68 15.90 4.32
N TRP A 37 4.84 16.72 3.29
CA TRP A 37 4.61 16.32 1.89
C TRP A 37 5.83 15.70 1.20
N LYS A 38 6.49 14.73 1.85
CA LYS A 38 7.57 13.96 1.23
C LYS A 38 7.01 12.76 0.47
N PRO A 39 7.18 12.65 -0.86
CA PRO A 39 6.57 11.57 -1.62
C PRO A 39 7.16 10.21 -1.23
N LEU A 40 6.34 9.16 -1.30
CA LEU A 40 6.74 7.76 -1.08
C LEU A 40 6.85 7.04 -2.42
N LEU A 41 8.01 6.43 -2.69
CA LEU A 41 8.22 5.59 -3.86
C LEU A 41 8.00 4.12 -3.49
N LEU A 42 7.06 3.45 -4.17
CA LEU A 42 6.86 2.01 -4.08
C LEU A 42 7.64 1.32 -5.21
N ALA A 43 8.69 0.58 -4.86
CA ALA A 43 9.57 -0.10 -5.82
C ALA A 43 9.62 -1.61 -5.54
N GLY A 44 9.74 -2.41 -6.61
CA GLY A 44 9.83 -3.86 -6.53
C GLY A 44 9.36 -4.57 -7.81
N PRO A 45 9.52 -5.91 -7.90
CA PRO A 45 9.17 -6.72 -9.07
C PRO A 45 7.69 -6.59 -9.50
N PRO A 46 7.32 -6.92 -10.75
CA PRO A 46 5.92 -6.89 -11.18
C PRO A 46 5.06 -7.87 -10.36
N GLY A 47 3.79 -7.53 -10.11
CA GLY A 47 2.84 -8.43 -9.44
C GLY A 47 2.90 -8.49 -7.90
N VAL A 48 3.81 -7.78 -7.24
CA VAL A 48 3.97 -7.82 -5.75
C VAL A 48 3.01 -6.91 -4.97
N GLY A 49 1.93 -6.43 -5.60
CA GLY A 49 0.90 -5.65 -4.88
C GLY A 49 1.19 -4.15 -4.67
N LYS A 50 2.22 -3.57 -5.30
CA LYS A 50 2.54 -2.12 -5.18
C LYS A 50 1.36 -1.22 -5.50
N THR A 51 0.67 -1.47 -6.62
CA THR A 51 -0.50 -0.69 -7.05
C THR A 51 -1.69 -0.93 -6.11
N SER A 52 -1.89 -2.17 -5.66
CA SER A 52 -2.95 -2.51 -4.72
C SER A 52 -2.74 -1.83 -3.36
N LEU A 53 -1.49 -1.79 -2.86
CA LEU A 53 -1.13 -1.10 -1.62
C LEU A 53 -1.32 0.42 -1.70
N ALA A 54 -1.16 1.03 -2.87
CA ALA A 54 -1.39 2.47 -3.04
C ALA A 54 -2.88 2.84 -3.13
N LEU A 55 -3.74 1.88 -3.49
CA LEU A 55 -5.19 2.08 -3.64
C LEU A 55 -5.97 1.72 -2.36
N ALA A 56 -5.44 0.79 -1.57
CA ALA A 56 -5.97 0.33 -0.29
C ALA A 56 -5.59 1.28 0.87
#